data_AF-R8CIF5-F1
#
_entry.id   AF-R8CIF5-F1
#
_cell.length_a   1.000
_cell.length_b   1.000
_cell.length_c   1.000
_cell.angle_alpha   90.00
_cell.angle_beta   90.00
_cell.angle_gamma   90.00
#
_symmetry.space_group_name_H-M   'P 1'
#
loop_
_entity.id
_entity.type
_entity.pdbx_description
1 polymer ?
#
loop_
_entity_poly.entity_id
_entity_poly.type
_entity_poly.pdbx_seq_one_letter_code
_entity_poly.pdbx_strand_id
1 'polypeptide(L)' 'MLRAKIVESHTDLGLERDLNKVLETLGDQVVKVSYQMSSNQRYSAMVLYNHTMTYGDVMRQVEDKGLLYAH' A
#
# COMPACT_ATOMS: atom_id res chain seq x y z
N MET A 1 12.96 1.21 -2.82
CA MET A 1 12.98 1.21 -1.33
C MET A 1 11.53 1.32 -0.84
N LEU A 2 11.12 0.51 0.15
CA LEU A 2 9.74 0.52 0.65
C LEU A 2 9.49 1.68 1.61
N ARG A 3 8.28 2.23 1.60
CA ARG A 3 7.79 3.25 2.54
C ARG A 3 6.43 2.85 3.08
N ALA A 4 6.12 3.37 4.27
CA ALA A 4 4.81 3.21 4.90
C ALA A 4 4.13 4.57 5.03
N LYS A 5 2.82 4.61 4.80
CA LYS A 5 1.95 5.74 5.13
C LYS A 5 0.85 5.24 6.06
N ILE A 6 0.67 5.95 7.18
CA ILE A 6 -0.42 5.67 8.12
C ILE A 6 -1.54 6.67 7.84
N VAL A 7 -2.75 6.16 7.72
CA VAL A 7 -4.00 6.94 7.61
C VAL A 7 -4.80 6.69 8.88
N GLU A 8 -5.28 7.75 9.51
CA GLU A 8 -6.05 7.67 10.76
C GLU A 8 -7.35 8.46 10.63
N SER A 9 -8.42 7.96 11.25
CA SER A 9 -9.69 8.67 11.34
C SER A 9 -10.45 8.32 12.62
N HIS A 10 -11.40 9.16 12.99
CA HIS A 10 -12.29 8.94 14.13
C HIS A 10 -13.59 8.22 13.75
N THR A 11 -13.79 7.95 12.45
CA THR A 11 -14.92 7.18 11.92
C THR A 11 -14.44 6.23 10.84
N ASP A 12 -15.15 5.11 10.67
CA ASP A 12 -14.84 4.12 9.63
C ASP A 12 -14.95 4.71 8.22
N LEU A 13 -16.06 5.41 7.94
CA LEU A 13 -16.27 6.14 6.66
C LEU A 13 -15.20 7.20 6.40
N GLY A 14 -14.71 7.86 7.45
CA GLY A 14 -13.63 8.83 7.35
C GLY A 14 -12.31 8.17 6.96
N LEU A 15 -12.01 7.02 7.56
CA LEU A 15 -10.84 6.22 7.21
C LEU A 15 -10.92 5.74 5.76
N GLU A 16 -12.06 5.18 5.35
CA GLU A 16 -12.25 4.65 3.99
C GLU A 16 -12.03 5.74 2.93
N ARG A 17 -12.65 6.92 3.11
CA ARG A 17 -12.48 8.04 2.18
C ARG A 17 -11.03 8.49 2.06
N ASP A 18 -10.34 8.65 3.19
CA ASP A 18 -8.99 9.18 3.20
C ASP A 18 -7.97 8.12 2.74
N LEU A 19 -8.24 6.84 3.01
CA LEU A 19 -7.50 5.71 2.46
C LEU A 19 -7.66 5.64 0.94
N ASN A 20 -8.87 5.76 0.41
CA ASN A 20 -9.12 5.73 -1.03
C ASN A 20 -8.31 6.80 -1.77
N LYS A 21 -8.25 8.03 -1.25
CA LYS A 21 -7.40 9.10 -1.82
C LYS A 21 -5.92 8.70 -1.85
N VAL A 22 -5.43 8.04 -0.81
CA VAL A 22 -4.05 7.55 -0.75
C VAL A 22 -3.81 6.45 -1.77
N LEU A 23 -4.75 5.50 -1.89
CA LEU A 23 -4.65 4.40 -2.85
C LEU A 23 -4.74 4.89 -4.30
N GLU A 24 -5.61 5.87 -4.60
CA GLU A 24 -5.67 6.51 -5.91
C GLU A 24 -4.36 7.23 -6.27
N THR A 25 -3.70 7.85 -5.28
CA THR A 25 -2.42 8.53 -5.48
C THR A 25 -1.26 7.56 -5.71
N LEU A 26 -1.23 6.47 -4.94
CA LEU A 26 -0.13 5.50 -4.98
C LEU A 26 -0.31 4.44 -6.08
N GLY A 27 -1.55 4.15 -6.48
CA GLY A 27 -1.88 3.23 -7.55
C GLY A 27 -1.17 1.88 -7.43
N ASP A 28 -0.43 1.52 -8.47
CA ASP A 28 0.31 0.26 -8.60
C ASP A 28 1.61 0.20 -7.79
N GLN A 29 1.96 1.25 -7.05
CA GLN A 29 3.07 1.25 -6.12
C GLN A 29 2.70 0.58 -4.79
N VAL A 30 1.41 0.40 -4.51
CA VAL A 30 0.94 -0.22 -3.26
C VAL A 30 1.30 -1.71 -3.25
N VAL A 31 1.96 -2.14 -2.18
CA VAL A 31 2.36 -3.53 -1.96
C VAL A 31 1.40 -4.22 -1.00
N LYS A 32 0.97 -3.52 0.06
CA LYS A 32 0.10 -4.08 1.08
C LYS A 32 -0.67 -2.99 1.81
N VAL A 33 -1.91 -3.28 2.17
CA VAL A 33 -2.73 -2.46 3.08
C VAL A 33 -3.04 -3.30 4.32
N SER A 34 -3.04 -2.70 5.51
CA SER A 34 -3.38 -3.38 6.76
C SER A 34 -4.21 -2.44 7.63
N TYR A 35 -5.32 -2.96 8.17
CA TYR A 35 -6.31 -2.21 8.95
C TYR A 35 -6.19 -2.54 10.43
N GLN A 36 -6.35 -1.53 11.28
CA GLN A 36 -6.41 -1.69 12.72
C GLN A 36 -7.38 -0.69 13.35
N MET A 37 -8.27 -1.19 14.21
CA MET A 37 -9.10 -0.38 15.09
C MET A 37 -8.48 -0.37 16.49
N SER A 38 -8.27 0.81 17.08
CA SER A 38 -7.83 0.93 18.47
C SER A 38 -8.99 1.13 19.45
N SER A 39 -8.75 0.81 20.71
CA SER A 39 -9.76 0.82 21.80
C SER A 39 -10.40 2.19 22.06
N ASN A 40 -9.82 3.29 21.56
CA ASN A 40 -10.34 4.65 21.65
C ASN A 40 -11.19 5.07 20.42
N GLN A 41 -11.76 4.12 19.69
CA GLN A 41 -12.54 4.36 18.46
C GLN A 41 -11.77 5.09 17.34
N ARG A 42 -10.44 5.03 17.36
CA ARG A 42 -9.64 5.44 16.20
C ARG A 42 -9.48 4.28 15.23
N TYR A 43 -9.74 4.59 13.98
CA TYR A 43 -9.56 3.70 12.85
C TYR A 43 -8.25 4.08 12.19
N SER A 44 -7.40 3.09 11.90
CA SER A 44 -6.12 3.31 11.25
C SER A 44 -5.88 2.29 10.14
N ALA A 45 -5.19 2.72 9.09
CA ALA A 45 -4.72 1.86 8.03
C ALA A 45 -3.25 2.19 7.71
N MET A 46 -2.43 1.15 7.58
CA MET A 46 -1.06 1.26 7.11
C MET A 46 -1.01 0.82 5.64
N VAL A 47 -0.49 1.70 4.78
CA VAL A 47 -0.23 1.43 3.37
C VAL A 47 1.28 1.30 3.18
N LEU A 48 1.74 0.10 2.85
CA LEU A 48 3.11 -0.19 2.44
C LEU A 48 3.20 -0.06 0.92
N TYR A 49 4.13 0.76 0.43
CA TYR A 49 4.28 1.04 -1.00
C TYR A 49 5.75 1.18 -1.42
N ASN A 50 6.03 0.93 -2.70
CA ASN A 50 7.34 1.10 -3.29
C ASN A 50 7.46 2.50 -3.90
N HIS A 51 8.15 3.41 -3.21
CA HIS A 51 8.23 4.80 -3.65
C HIS A 51 9.19 5.06 -4.83
N THR A 52 9.88 4.02 -5.29
CA THR A 52 10.88 4.13 -6.35
C THR A 52 10.48 3.44 -7.64
N MET A 53 9.56 2.47 -7.58
CA MET A 53 9.21 1.63 -8.73
C MET A 53 7.74 1.19 -8.59
N THR A 54 7.05 1.10 -9.71
CA THR A 54 5.70 0.52 -9.77
C THR A 54 5.74 -1.00 -9.68
N TYR A 55 4.60 -1.65 -9.41
CA TYR A 55 4.50 -3.12 -9.55
C TYR A 55 4.86 -3.59 -10.96
N GLY A 56 4.48 -2.84 -12.00
CA GLY A 56 4.85 -3.15 -13.38
C GLY A 56 6.36 -3.12 -13.62
N ASP A 57 7.05 -2.12 -13.05
CA ASP A 57 8.52 -2.03 -13.12
C ASP A 57 9.21 -3.17 -12.36
N VAL A 58 8.64 -3.57 -11.21
CA VAL A 58 9.14 -4.72 -10.44
C VAL A 58 8.98 -6.00 -11.26
N MET A 59 7.82 -6.23 -11.88
CA MET A 59 7.58 -7.43 -12.68
C MET A 59 8.48 -7.49 -13.92
N ARG A 60 8.67 -6.38 -14.64
CA ARG A 60 9.65 -6.32 -15.74
C ARG A 60 11.06 -6.64 -15.27
N GLN A 61 11.48 -6.14 -14.11
CA GLN A 61 12.81 -6.45 -13.59
C GLN A 61 12.95 -7.93 -13.18
N VAL A 62 11.89 -8.57 -12.69
CA VAL A 62 11.88 -10.00 -12.37
C VAL A 62 11.94 -10.84 -13.66
N GLU A 63 11.22 -10.45 -14.70
CA GLU A 63 11.29 -11.04 -16.05
C GLU A 63 12.70 -10.90 -16.65
N ASP A 64 13.25 -9.68 -16.67
CA ASP A 64 14.58 -9.38 -17.20
C ASP A 64 15.70 -10.15 -16.49
N LYS A 65 15.52 -10.44 -15.19
CA LYS A 65 16.47 -11.21 -14.39
C LYS A 65 16.24 -12.73 -14.47
N GLY A 66 15.25 -13.19 -15.24
CA GLY A 66 14.92 -14.62 -15.38
C GLY A 66 14.41 -15.28 -14.09
N LEU A 67 13.94 -14.49 -13.12
CA LEU A 67 13.57 -14.97 -11.78
C LEU A 67 12.15 -15.57 -11.71
N LEU A 68 11.38 -15.50 -12.80
CA LEU A 68 10.04 -16.11 -12.91
C LEU A 68 10.07 -17.61 -13.19
N TYR A 69 11.25 -18.20 -13.47
CA TYR A 69 11.39 -19.63 -13.71
C TYR A 69 12.58 -20.19 -12.92
N ALA A 70 12.36 -20.48 -11.64
CA ALA A 70 13.15 -21.48 -10.93
C ALA A 70 12.27 -22.73 -10.81
N HIS A 71 12.68 -23.80 -11.50
CA HIS A 71 12.08 -25.14 -11.43
C HIS A 71 12.10 -25.72 -10.02
#